data_AF-A0A3L7PK34-F1
#
_entry.id   AF-A0A3L7PK34-F1
#
_cell.length_a   1.000
_cell.length_b   1.000
_cell.length_c   1.000
_cell.angle_alpha   90.00
_cell.angle_beta   90.00
_cell.angle_gamma   90.00
#
_symmetry.space_group_name_H-M   'P 1'
#
loop_
_entity.id
_entity.type
_entity.pdbx_description
1 polymer ?
#
loop_
_entity_poly.entity_id
_entity_poly.type
_entity_poly.pdbx_seq_one_letter_code
_entity_poly.pdbx_strand_id
1 'polypeptide(L)'
;LWINDLNQPLVDAYVKSGSDTEHRGAIFLIGGRTYALRLEFSKAKQGVDDKKAKEKPPAPASIFLEWKRPHRVTEVIPARNLSTSKPSLWCVVSTPFPPDDRSLGWEKATSISKEWDQATTDAAIEVATYVVAHLDKLSGTKRDAADRVSRLQDFCRRFAERAFRRPLDDDTKQLFIDRQFSEATDPEAAVKRVVLLVLKSPRFLYREVGGSVESSNNPYDVASRMAFGLWDSMPDQPLLNAAAKGELATRAQVVSHAERMLADPRTHSKLSDFLLRWLKVDHVPDVAKDTERFPEFNAVLANDLRTSLELFLDEVLSSESADFRQLLLANSLPLNGRLAKFYGVDLPEDAPFQSVPLDSNERAGVLSHPYLMAGFAYTATSSPIHRGVFIARSVLGRTLRPPPEAVTPLAADLRPDLTTRDRVALQTKPESCQSCHAMINPLGFTLEHFDAVGRFRKEELGKPIVASGAYRTRHGDTVQFNGVRDLANFLANSPETHAAFVEQLFHALIKQPIRAYGSQTKDSLRQTFVQENFNIRKLLVEIIATSALTPAESKPQTASAQ
;
A
#
# COMPACT_ATOMS: atom_id res chain seq x y z
N LEU A 1 -22.53 -16.94 -4.73
CA LEU A 1 -21.61 -15.78 -4.76
C LEU A 1 -20.42 -16.14 -5.63
N TRP A 2 -20.15 -15.33 -6.65
CA TRP A 2 -19.02 -15.46 -7.55
C TRP A 2 -18.15 -14.21 -7.46
N ILE A 3 -16.84 -14.41 -7.34
CA ILE A 3 -15.86 -13.33 -7.32
C ILE A 3 -14.73 -13.71 -8.28
N ASN A 4 -14.46 -12.85 -9.27
CA ASN A 4 -13.43 -12.98 -10.30
C ASN A 4 -13.57 -14.19 -11.27
N ASP A 5 -14.08 -15.33 -10.82
CA ASP A 5 -14.54 -16.44 -11.68
C ASP A 5 -16.07 -16.50 -11.65
N LEU A 6 -16.70 -16.35 -12.82
CA LEU A 6 -18.17 -16.40 -12.96
C LEU A 6 -18.67 -17.79 -13.36
N ASN A 7 -17.79 -18.76 -13.54
CA ASN A 7 -18.15 -20.16 -13.79
C ASN A 7 -18.17 -20.98 -12.51
N GLN A 8 -17.24 -20.72 -11.59
CA GLN A 8 -17.17 -21.41 -10.30
C GLN A 8 -17.57 -20.48 -9.14
N PRO A 9 -18.61 -20.83 -8.36
CA PRO A 9 -19.00 -20.02 -7.20
C PRO A 9 -17.97 -20.13 -6.08
N LEU A 10 -17.64 -18.98 -5.47
CA LEU A 10 -16.87 -18.94 -4.22
C LEU A 10 -17.70 -19.45 -3.04
N VAL A 11 -19.00 -19.15 -3.04
CA VAL A 11 -19.98 -19.68 -2.08
C VAL A 11 -21.21 -20.12 -2.85
N ASP A 12 -21.53 -21.41 -2.77
CA ASP A 12 -22.76 -22.01 -3.28
C ASP A 12 -23.44 -22.75 -2.13
N ALA A 13 -24.52 -22.16 -1.61
CA ALA A 13 -25.13 -22.62 -0.37
C ALA A 13 -26.63 -22.33 -0.34
N TYR A 14 -27.35 -23.15 0.43
CA TYR A 14 -28.79 -23.03 0.67
C TYR A 14 -29.02 -22.64 2.12
N VAL A 15 -29.72 -21.52 2.33
CA VAL A 15 -30.15 -21.11 3.68
C VAL A 15 -31.33 -21.97 4.11
N LYS A 16 -31.20 -22.68 5.22
CA LYS A 16 -32.28 -23.47 5.84
C LYS A 16 -32.76 -22.77 7.11
N SER A 17 -34.01 -23.03 7.53
CA SER A 17 -34.50 -22.56 8.83
C SER A 17 -33.64 -23.12 9.96
N GLY A 18 -33.03 -22.26 10.78
CA GLY A 18 -32.13 -22.65 11.87
C GLY A 18 -30.97 -21.67 12.06
N SER A 19 -29.86 -22.14 12.62
CA SER A 19 -28.64 -21.37 12.87
C SER A 19 -27.68 -21.27 11.68
N ASP A 20 -27.90 -22.04 10.62
CA ASP A 20 -27.05 -22.04 9.42
C ASP A 20 -27.47 -20.94 8.44
N THR A 21 -27.20 -19.69 8.82
CA THR A 21 -27.49 -18.49 8.01
C THR A 21 -26.24 -17.81 7.45
N GLU A 22 -25.06 -18.34 7.74
CA GLU A 22 -23.78 -17.74 7.38
C GLU A 22 -22.91 -18.70 6.57
N HIS A 23 -22.37 -18.22 5.45
CA HIS A 23 -21.51 -18.99 4.57
C HIS A 23 -20.29 -18.17 4.17
N ARG A 24 -19.11 -18.79 4.19
CA ARG A 24 -17.82 -18.12 3.98
C ARG A 24 -17.05 -18.76 2.84
N GLY A 25 -16.28 -17.92 2.13
CA GLY A 25 -15.25 -18.34 1.20
C GLY A 25 -14.05 -17.40 1.32
N ALA A 26 -12.86 -17.87 0.96
CA ALA A 26 -11.63 -17.09 0.98
C ALA A 26 -11.07 -16.99 -0.45
N ILE A 27 -10.64 -15.80 -0.83
CA ILE A 27 -10.02 -15.54 -2.12
C ILE A 27 -8.92 -14.48 -1.95
N PHE A 28 -7.78 -14.69 -2.60
CA PHE A 28 -6.73 -13.68 -2.68
C PHE A 28 -7.03 -12.71 -3.82
N LEU A 29 -6.97 -11.41 -3.55
CA LEU A 29 -7.19 -10.35 -4.53
C LEU A 29 -6.02 -9.35 -4.46
N ILE A 30 -5.58 -8.90 -5.62
CA ILE A 30 -4.51 -7.90 -5.78
C ILE A 30 -5.13 -6.49 -5.69
N GLY A 31 -4.51 -5.62 -4.89
CA GLY A 31 -4.89 -4.20 -4.77
C GLY A 31 -4.78 -3.44 -6.10
N GLY A 32 -5.58 -2.38 -6.25
CA GLY A 32 -5.61 -1.58 -7.48
C GLY A 32 -6.25 -2.26 -8.69
N ARG A 33 -6.95 -3.39 -8.48
CA ARG A 33 -7.69 -4.10 -9.52
C ARG A 33 -9.19 -4.12 -9.20
N THR A 34 -9.99 -4.19 -10.25
CA THR A 34 -11.43 -4.40 -10.17
C THR A 34 -11.76 -5.85 -10.53
N TYR A 35 -12.65 -6.47 -9.77
CA TYR A 35 -13.01 -7.88 -9.91
C TYR A 35 -14.50 -8.03 -10.16
N ALA A 36 -14.85 -8.95 -11.05
CA ALA A 36 -16.26 -9.24 -11.32
C ALA A 36 -16.90 -9.84 -10.07
N LEU A 37 -18.06 -9.32 -9.67
CA LEU A 37 -18.83 -9.83 -8.56
C LEU A 37 -20.24 -10.14 -9.06
N ARG A 38 -20.70 -11.38 -8.85
CA ARG A 38 -22.08 -11.78 -9.08
C ARG A 38 -22.64 -12.39 -7.80
N LEU A 39 -23.81 -11.91 -7.40
CA LEU A 39 -24.55 -12.43 -6.27
C LEU A 39 -25.93 -12.84 -6.77
N GLU A 40 -26.22 -14.14 -6.67
CA GLU A 40 -27.55 -14.67 -6.98
C GLU A 40 -28.18 -15.08 -5.65
N PHE A 41 -29.42 -14.64 -5.44
CA PHE A 41 -30.19 -14.91 -4.25
C PHE A 41 -31.60 -15.30 -4.66
N SER A 42 -32.02 -16.48 -4.26
CA SER A 42 -33.37 -16.98 -4.53
C SER A 42 -34.01 -17.46 -3.24
N LYS A 43 -35.32 -17.28 -3.14
CA LYS A 43 -36.15 -17.77 -2.04
C LYS A 43 -37.29 -18.59 -2.62
N ALA A 44 -37.45 -19.82 -2.14
CA ALA A 44 -38.54 -20.70 -2.49
C ALA A 44 -39.20 -21.28 -1.23
N LYS A 45 -40.49 -21.61 -1.32
CA LYS A 45 -41.18 -22.43 -0.31
C LYS A 45 -40.79 -23.90 -0.56
N GLN A 46 -39.92 -24.48 0.26
CA GLN A 46 -39.64 -25.92 0.21
C GLN A 46 -40.51 -26.66 1.23
N GLY A 47 -41.40 -27.54 0.76
CA GLY A 47 -41.76 -28.76 1.50
C GLY A 47 -42.76 -28.70 2.65
N VAL A 48 -43.77 -27.82 2.67
CA VAL A 48 -44.94 -28.04 3.54
C VAL A 48 -46.22 -27.92 2.70
N ASP A 49 -46.78 -29.07 2.31
CA ASP A 49 -48.14 -29.18 1.78
C ASP A 49 -49.13 -29.00 2.94
N ASP A 50 -49.17 -27.79 3.50
CA ASP A 50 -50.18 -27.41 4.48
C ASP A 50 -51.48 -27.14 3.74
N LYS A 51 -52.25 -28.20 3.49
CA LYS A 51 -53.64 -28.16 2.97
C LYS A 51 -54.61 -27.31 3.82
N LYS A 52 -54.12 -26.59 4.85
CA LYS A 52 -54.86 -25.72 5.77
C LYS A 52 -54.24 -24.34 6.01
N ALA A 53 -53.14 -23.96 5.36
CA ALA A 53 -52.52 -22.65 5.61
C ALA A 53 -53.20 -21.55 4.77
N LYS A 54 -53.97 -20.66 5.43
CA LYS A 54 -54.33 -19.34 4.87
C LYS A 54 -53.07 -18.72 4.26
N GLU A 55 -53.16 -18.21 3.02
CA GLU A 55 -52.06 -17.57 2.31
C GLU A 55 -51.40 -16.50 3.19
N LYS A 56 -50.30 -16.86 3.85
CA LYS A 56 -49.44 -15.89 4.53
C LYS A 56 -48.62 -15.19 3.45
N PRO A 57 -48.56 -13.85 3.45
CA PRO A 57 -47.68 -13.13 2.53
C PRO A 57 -46.24 -13.66 2.69
N PRO A 58 -45.46 -13.73 1.60
CA PRO A 58 -44.07 -14.17 1.69
C PRO A 58 -43.33 -13.28 2.68
N ALA A 59 -42.72 -13.89 3.71
CA ALA A 59 -41.86 -13.13 4.62
C ALA A 59 -40.76 -12.44 3.79
N PRO A 60 -40.35 -11.20 4.12
CA PRO A 60 -39.16 -10.62 3.51
C PRO A 60 -37.95 -11.52 3.79
N ALA A 61 -36.97 -11.51 2.88
CA ALA A 61 -35.67 -12.11 3.11
C ALA A 61 -34.60 -11.15 2.62
N SER A 62 -33.54 -11.04 3.41
CA SER A 62 -32.43 -10.13 3.20
C SER A 62 -31.13 -10.90 3.28
N ILE A 63 -30.11 -10.37 2.63
CA ILE A 63 -28.74 -10.88 2.70
C ILE A 63 -27.81 -9.70 2.96
N PHE A 64 -26.70 -9.99 3.65
CA PHE A 64 -25.59 -9.06 3.81
C PHE A 64 -24.37 -9.69 3.15
N LEU A 65 -23.60 -8.87 2.42
CA LEU A 65 -22.31 -9.29 1.90
C LEU A 65 -21.24 -8.67 2.79
N GLU A 66 -20.58 -9.54 3.55
CA GLU A 66 -19.51 -9.16 4.47
C GLU A 66 -18.16 -9.66 3.97
N TRP A 67 -17.10 -8.98 4.41
CA TRP A 67 -15.73 -9.41 4.18
C TRP A 67 -14.92 -9.39 5.48
N LYS A 68 -13.81 -10.11 5.51
CA LYS A 68 -12.77 -9.95 6.53
C LYS A 68 -11.44 -9.72 5.82
N ARG A 69 -11.00 -8.47 5.79
CA ARG A 69 -9.68 -8.10 5.24
C ARG A 69 -8.56 -8.58 6.19
N PRO A 70 -7.33 -8.78 5.70
CA PRO A 70 -6.19 -9.14 6.56
C PRO A 70 -6.04 -8.15 7.72
N HIS A 71 -5.89 -8.65 8.95
CA HIS A 71 -5.77 -7.85 10.19
C HIS A 71 -6.95 -6.90 10.46
N ARG A 72 -8.15 -7.26 9.98
CA ARG A 72 -9.38 -6.48 10.21
C ARG A 72 -10.48 -7.37 10.80
N VAL A 73 -11.51 -6.70 11.31
CA VAL A 73 -12.76 -7.36 11.73
C VAL A 73 -13.65 -7.64 10.52
N THR A 74 -14.66 -8.50 10.72
CA THR A 74 -15.71 -8.67 9.72
C THR A 74 -16.57 -7.42 9.64
N GLU A 75 -16.84 -6.94 8.43
CA GLU A 75 -17.71 -5.80 8.17
C GLU A 75 -18.48 -6.00 6.86
N VAL A 76 -19.64 -5.36 6.74
CA VAL A 76 -20.35 -5.24 5.46
C VAL A 76 -19.45 -4.51 4.46
N ILE A 77 -19.35 -5.01 3.24
CA ILE A 77 -18.52 -4.38 2.21
C ILE A 77 -19.03 -2.95 1.96
N PRO A 78 -18.21 -1.91 2.21
CA PRO A 78 -18.65 -0.54 2.03
C PRO A 78 -18.98 -0.21 0.56
N ALA A 79 -19.97 0.65 0.33
CA ALA A 79 -20.35 1.05 -1.04
C ALA A 79 -19.19 1.63 -1.86
N ARG A 80 -18.24 2.33 -1.22
CA ARG A 80 -17.01 2.85 -1.85
C ARG A 80 -16.09 1.76 -2.44
N ASN A 81 -16.27 0.50 -2.05
CA ASN A 81 -15.53 -0.65 -2.57
C ASN A 81 -16.31 -1.43 -3.64
N LEU A 82 -17.49 -0.94 -4.04
CA LEU A 82 -18.34 -1.56 -5.05
C LEU A 82 -18.51 -0.61 -6.25
N SER A 83 -18.64 -1.20 -7.44
CA SER A 83 -18.83 -0.45 -8.68
C SER A 83 -19.76 -1.24 -9.60
N THR A 84 -20.54 -0.53 -10.41
CA THR A 84 -21.40 -1.11 -11.46
C THR A 84 -20.66 -1.32 -12.78
N SER A 85 -19.37 -0.96 -12.86
CA SER A 85 -18.52 -1.22 -14.02
C SER A 85 -18.39 -2.73 -14.28
N LYS A 86 -18.18 -3.11 -15.55
CA LYS A 86 -17.95 -4.51 -15.95
C LYS A 86 -16.44 -4.76 -16.08
N PRO A 87 -15.78 -5.33 -15.06
CA PRO A 87 -14.34 -5.58 -15.12
C PRO A 87 -14.02 -6.82 -15.96
N SER A 88 -12.78 -6.91 -16.40
CA SER A 88 -12.21 -8.14 -16.95
C SER A 88 -12.00 -9.18 -15.85
N LEU A 89 -12.03 -10.45 -16.22
CA LEU A 89 -11.61 -11.54 -15.33
C LEU A 89 -10.08 -11.61 -15.27
N TRP A 90 -9.53 -11.88 -14.09
CA TRP A 90 -8.09 -11.96 -13.86
C TRP A 90 -7.68 -13.39 -13.54
N CYS A 91 -6.53 -13.84 -14.09
CA CYS A 91 -5.80 -14.97 -13.51
C CYS A 91 -5.05 -14.43 -12.28
N VAL A 92 -5.56 -14.68 -11.09
CA VAL A 92 -4.87 -14.31 -9.84
C VAL A 92 -4.02 -15.49 -9.39
N VAL A 93 -2.71 -15.32 -9.45
CA VAL A 93 -1.74 -16.32 -8.98
C VAL A 93 -1.79 -16.39 -7.46
N SER A 94 -1.97 -17.60 -6.93
CA SER A 94 -2.11 -17.89 -5.50
C SER A 94 -0.85 -18.50 -4.88
N THR A 95 0.12 -18.87 -5.70
CA THR A 95 1.45 -19.33 -5.27
C THR A 95 2.08 -18.34 -4.30
N PRO A 96 2.45 -18.76 -3.08
CA PRO A 96 3.11 -17.89 -2.12
C PRO A 96 4.56 -17.63 -2.51
N PHE A 97 4.99 -16.38 -2.44
CA PHE A 97 6.38 -15.98 -2.64
C PHE A 97 7.06 -15.74 -1.28
N PRO A 98 8.36 -16.08 -1.14
CA PRO A 98 9.12 -15.61 0.02
C PRO A 98 9.21 -14.07 0.00
N PRO A 99 9.41 -13.43 1.16
CA PRO A 99 9.57 -11.99 1.20
C PRO A 99 10.82 -11.56 0.42
N ASP A 100 10.69 -10.49 -0.37
CA ASP A 100 11.85 -9.87 -1.01
C ASP A 100 12.82 -9.31 0.04
N ASP A 101 14.11 -9.30 -0.29
CA ASP A 101 15.10 -8.62 0.53
C ASP A 101 14.82 -7.11 0.62
N ARG A 102 15.16 -6.53 1.77
CA ARG A 102 14.92 -5.11 2.06
C ARG A 102 16.22 -4.36 2.29
N SER A 103 16.27 -3.14 1.81
CA SER A 103 17.37 -2.21 2.05
C SER A 103 16.80 -0.82 2.29
N LEU A 104 17.24 -0.17 3.37
CA LEU A 104 16.65 1.09 3.85
C LEU A 104 15.14 1.01 4.12
N GLY A 105 14.62 -0.18 4.45
CA GLY A 105 13.20 -0.42 4.73
C GLY A 105 12.33 -0.66 3.47
N TRP A 106 12.92 -0.67 2.28
CA TRP A 106 12.21 -0.90 1.01
C TRP A 106 12.65 -2.20 0.36
N GLU A 107 11.71 -2.91 -0.25
CA GLU A 107 11.97 -4.13 -1.02
C GLU A 107 12.80 -3.81 -2.26
N LYS A 108 13.89 -4.55 -2.48
CA LYS A 108 14.80 -4.34 -3.62
C LYS A 108 14.94 -5.56 -4.53
N ALA A 109 14.68 -6.77 -4.03
CA ALA A 109 14.88 -8.04 -4.72
C ALA A 109 16.31 -8.15 -5.32
N THR A 110 17.34 -7.88 -4.50
CA THR A 110 18.76 -7.90 -4.92
C THR A 110 19.35 -9.30 -5.01
N SER A 111 18.71 -10.29 -4.41
CA SER A 111 19.14 -11.69 -4.40
C SER A 111 18.00 -12.63 -4.82
N ILE A 112 18.36 -13.71 -5.50
CA ILE A 112 17.43 -14.79 -5.86
C ILE A 112 17.76 -15.99 -4.99
N SER A 113 16.90 -16.27 -4.01
CA SER A 113 17.02 -17.47 -3.20
C SER A 113 16.45 -18.68 -3.92
N LYS A 114 16.75 -19.89 -3.42
CA LYS A 114 16.16 -21.12 -3.95
C LYS A 114 14.64 -21.14 -3.81
N GLU A 115 14.14 -20.61 -2.69
CA GLU A 115 12.72 -20.50 -2.39
C GLU A 115 12.04 -19.54 -3.37
N TRP A 116 12.71 -18.44 -3.74
CA TRP A 116 12.18 -17.48 -4.71
C TRP A 116 12.13 -18.11 -6.11
N ASP A 117 13.20 -18.80 -6.53
CA ASP A 117 13.22 -19.52 -7.81
C ASP A 117 12.15 -20.61 -7.88
N GLN A 118 11.97 -21.39 -6.80
CA GLN A 118 10.92 -22.39 -6.70
C GLN A 118 9.52 -21.75 -6.80
N ALA A 119 9.25 -20.67 -6.06
CA ALA A 119 7.98 -19.96 -6.11
C ALA A 119 7.66 -19.44 -7.52
N THR A 120 8.65 -18.92 -8.26
CA THR A 120 8.42 -18.50 -9.66
C THR A 120 8.12 -19.68 -10.59
N THR A 121 8.69 -20.86 -10.32
CA THR A 121 8.40 -22.08 -11.07
C THR A 121 6.98 -22.58 -10.80
N ASP A 122 6.58 -22.63 -9.52
CA ASP A 122 5.24 -23.05 -9.12
C ASP A 122 4.18 -22.09 -9.68
N ALA A 123 4.42 -20.78 -9.61
CA ALA A 123 3.56 -19.76 -10.20
C ALA A 123 3.44 -19.92 -11.73
N ALA A 124 4.54 -20.24 -12.43
CA ALA A 124 4.50 -20.48 -13.86
C ALA A 124 3.67 -21.74 -14.21
N ILE A 125 3.75 -22.79 -13.40
CA ILE A 125 2.95 -24.01 -13.55
C ILE A 125 1.47 -23.72 -13.29
N GLU A 126 1.15 -22.94 -12.26
CA GLU A 126 -0.21 -22.49 -11.94
C GLU A 126 -0.82 -21.73 -13.13
N VAL A 127 -0.10 -20.74 -13.67
CA VAL A 127 -0.55 -19.97 -14.84
C VAL A 127 -0.69 -20.84 -16.07
N ALA A 128 0.26 -21.75 -16.35
CA ALA A 128 0.17 -22.65 -17.50
C ALA A 128 -1.05 -23.57 -17.40
N THR A 129 -1.36 -24.06 -16.20
CA THR A 129 -2.55 -24.88 -15.92
C THR A 129 -3.83 -24.08 -16.16
N TYR A 130 -3.89 -22.84 -15.65
CA TYR A 130 -5.01 -21.93 -15.90
C TYR A 130 -5.21 -21.65 -17.39
N VAL A 131 -4.12 -21.37 -18.12
CA VAL A 131 -4.17 -21.08 -19.56
C VAL A 131 -4.70 -22.27 -20.34
N VAL A 132 -4.22 -23.49 -20.07
CA VAL A 132 -4.70 -24.70 -20.76
C VAL A 132 -6.18 -24.96 -20.45
N ALA A 133 -6.63 -24.77 -19.21
CA ALA A 133 -8.03 -24.93 -18.82
C ALA A 133 -8.97 -23.94 -19.52
N HIS A 134 -8.46 -22.77 -19.93
CA HIS A 134 -9.24 -21.69 -20.55
C HIS A 134 -8.83 -21.42 -22.01
N LEU A 135 -8.10 -22.34 -22.64
CA LEU A 135 -7.35 -22.08 -23.86
C LEU A 135 -8.24 -21.62 -25.01
N ASP A 136 -9.37 -22.29 -25.21
CA ASP A 136 -10.34 -22.00 -26.27
C ASP A 136 -10.88 -20.56 -26.14
N LYS A 137 -11.21 -20.13 -24.91
CA LYS A 137 -11.66 -18.76 -24.61
C LYS A 137 -10.56 -17.73 -24.80
N LEU A 138 -9.33 -18.03 -24.36
CA LEU A 138 -8.19 -17.11 -24.40
C LEU A 138 -7.65 -16.90 -25.84
N SER A 139 -7.69 -17.95 -26.66
CA SER A 139 -7.25 -17.92 -28.05
C SER A 139 -8.37 -17.63 -29.05
N GLY A 140 -9.63 -17.72 -28.64
CA GLY A 140 -10.78 -17.50 -29.52
C GLY A 140 -10.97 -18.61 -30.55
N THR A 141 -10.63 -19.86 -30.19
CA THR A 141 -10.74 -21.03 -31.07
C THR A 141 -11.47 -22.18 -30.38
N LYS A 142 -11.72 -23.28 -31.10
CA LYS A 142 -12.33 -24.52 -30.59
C LYS A 142 -11.40 -25.70 -30.90
N ARG A 143 -11.61 -26.84 -30.23
CA ARG A 143 -10.76 -28.03 -30.38
C ARG A 143 -10.70 -28.59 -31.80
N ASP A 144 -11.78 -28.46 -32.54
CA ASP A 144 -11.98 -29.00 -33.90
C ASP A 144 -11.81 -27.96 -35.01
N ALA A 145 -11.42 -26.72 -34.67
CA ALA A 145 -11.26 -25.65 -35.65
C ALA A 145 -10.01 -25.88 -36.52
N ALA A 146 -10.16 -25.74 -37.85
CA ALA A 146 -9.06 -25.90 -38.80
C ALA A 146 -7.92 -24.87 -38.59
N ASP A 147 -8.24 -23.70 -38.04
CA ASP A 147 -7.28 -22.64 -37.71
C ASP A 147 -6.77 -22.72 -36.26
N ARG A 148 -7.03 -23.82 -35.52
CA ARG A 148 -6.64 -23.94 -34.10
C ARG A 148 -5.16 -23.66 -33.88
N VAL A 149 -4.27 -24.30 -34.64
CA VAL A 149 -2.81 -24.16 -34.43
C VAL A 149 -2.36 -22.71 -34.65
N SER A 150 -2.80 -22.05 -35.71
CA SER A 150 -2.41 -20.65 -35.98
C SER A 150 -2.97 -19.70 -34.91
N ARG A 151 -4.22 -19.89 -34.46
CA ARG A 151 -4.82 -19.12 -33.35
C ARG A 151 -4.07 -19.30 -32.04
N LEU A 152 -3.58 -20.50 -31.76
CA LEU A 152 -2.78 -20.80 -30.57
C LEU A 152 -1.39 -20.16 -30.67
N GLN A 153 -0.74 -20.21 -31.83
CA GLN A 153 0.52 -19.50 -32.07
C GLN A 153 0.35 -17.99 -31.89
N ASP A 154 -0.74 -17.40 -32.42
CA ASP A 154 -1.06 -15.97 -32.24
C ASP A 154 -1.34 -15.60 -30.78
N PHE A 155 -2.01 -16.48 -30.03
CA PHE A 155 -2.18 -16.31 -28.59
C PHE A 155 -0.84 -16.35 -27.86
N CYS A 156 -0.01 -17.36 -28.12
CA CYS A 156 1.33 -17.50 -27.54
C CYS A 156 2.22 -16.30 -27.86
N ARG A 157 2.15 -15.76 -29.08
CA ARG A 157 2.83 -14.53 -29.48
C ARG A 157 2.39 -13.35 -28.62
N ARG A 158 1.09 -13.07 -28.57
CA ARG A 158 0.57 -11.96 -27.75
C ARG A 158 0.88 -12.13 -26.26
N PHE A 159 0.89 -13.36 -25.76
CA PHE A 159 1.27 -13.67 -24.38
C PHE A 159 2.73 -13.32 -24.13
N ALA A 160 3.64 -13.78 -24.98
CA ALA A 160 5.07 -13.51 -24.89
C ALA A 160 5.39 -12.01 -25.06
N GLU A 161 4.79 -11.33 -26.03
CA GLU A 161 4.98 -9.89 -26.25
C GLU A 161 4.53 -9.07 -25.04
N ARG A 162 3.42 -9.46 -24.40
CA ARG A 162 2.96 -8.83 -23.15
C ARG A 162 3.90 -9.12 -21.99
N ALA A 163 4.30 -10.38 -21.81
CA ALA A 163 5.20 -10.79 -20.73
C ALA A 163 6.58 -10.10 -20.81
N PHE A 164 7.13 -9.99 -22.02
CA PHE A 164 8.42 -9.33 -22.29
C PHE A 164 8.29 -7.83 -22.52
N ARG A 165 7.04 -7.32 -22.55
CA ARG A 165 6.70 -5.89 -22.63
C ARG A 165 7.22 -5.23 -23.92
N ARG A 166 7.36 -6.00 -25.00
CA ARG A 166 7.86 -5.56 -26.32
C ARG A 166 7.46 -6.54 -27.43
N PRO A 167 7.47 -6.12 -28.71
CA PRO A 167 7.36 -7.02 -29.84
C PRO A 167 8.48 -8.08 -29.84
N LEU A 168 8.18 -9.28 -30.34
CA LEU A 168 9.22 -10.28 -30.56
C LEU A 168 9.93 -10.02 -31.89
N ASP A 169 11.26 -10.12 -31.89
CA ASP A 169 12.03 -10.34 -33.10
C ASP A 169 11.87 -11.79 -33.59
N ASP A 170 12.31 -12.05 -34.82
CA ASP A 170 12.15 -13.36 -35.48
C ASP A 170 12.85 -14.48 -34.70
N ASP A 171 14.04 -14.23 -34.16
CA ASP A 171 14.79 -15.21 -33.36
C ASP A 171 14.06 -15.57 -32.05
N THR A 172 13.53 -14.56 -31.36
CA THR A 172 12.77 -14.74 -30.13
C THR A 172 11.45 -15.46 -30.42
N LYS A 173 10.75 -15.10 -31.50
CA LYS A 173 9.54 -15.81 -31.93
C LYS A 173 9.86 -17.27 -32.26
N GLN A 174 10.94 -17.54 -32.99
CA GLN A 174 11.36 -18.88 -33.35
C GLN A 174 11.64 -19.73 -32.10
N LEU A 175 12.39 -19.18 -31.14
CA LEU A 175 12.78 -19.88 -29.91
C LEU A 175 11.60 -20.16 -28.98
N PHE A 176 10.81 -19.12 -28.68
CA PHE A 176 9.77 -19.20 -27.65
C PHE A 176 8.45 -19.78 -28.15
N ILE A 177 8.20 -19.76 -29.46
CA ILE A 177 6.90 -20.15 -30.03
C ILE A 177 7.08 -21.25 -31.08
N ASP A 178 7.70 -20.93 -32.23
CA ASP A 178 7.64 -21.81 -33.40
C ASP A 178 8.25 -23.19 -33.11
N ARG A 179 9.41 -23.21 -32.42
CA ARG A 179 10.06 -24.45 -31.98
C ARG A 179 9.20 -25.28 -31.02
N GLN A 180 8.44 -24.63 -30.14
CA GLN A 180 7.61 -25.34 -29.16
C GLN A 180 6.43 -26.04 -29.83
N PHE A 181 5.88 -25.44 -30.89
CA PHE A 181 4.82 -26.07 -31.69
C PHE A 181 5.35 -27.16 -32.64
N SER A 182 6.58 -27.04 -33.15
CA SER A 182 7.17 -28.09 -34.00
C SER A 182 7.59 -29.35 -33.23
N GLU A 183 7.97 -29.21 -31.96
CA GLU A 183 8.52 -30.30 -31.13
C GLU A 183 7.51 -30.89 -30.12
N ALA A 184 6.30 -30.33 -30.01
CA ALA A 184 5.29 -30.83 -29.08
C ALA A 184 4.45 -31.97 -29.70
N THR A 185 3.94 -32.85 -28.84
CA THR A 185 3.04 -33.95 -29.23
C THR A 185 1.67 -33.47 -29.69
N ASP A 186 1.22 -32.36 -29.12
CA ASP A 186 -0.10 -31.76 -29.36
C ASP A 186 -0.04 -30.23 -29.11
N PRO A 187 -0.98 -29.45 -29.67
CA PRO A 187 -0.97 -27.99 -29.55
C PRO A 187 -1.10 -27.49 -28.10
N GLU A 188 -1.83 -28.19 -27.23
CA GLU A 188 -1.99 -27.84 -25.81
C GLU A 188 -0.66 -28.00 -25.05
N ALA A 189 0.07 -29.08 -25.31
CA ALA A 189 1.42 -29.28 -24.79
C ALA A 189 2.39 -28.20 -25.28
N ALA A 190 2.28 -27.76 -26.55
CA ALA A 190 3.05 -26.64 -27.08
C ALA A 190 2.77 -25.36 -26.30
N VAL A 191 1.50 -24.99 -26.12
CA VAL A 191 1.10 -23.79 -25.34
C VAL A 191 1.65 -23.85 -23.92
N LYS A 192 1.54 -25.01 -23.25
CA LYS A 192 2.07 -25.19 -21.90
C LYS A 192 3.59 -24.94 -21.85
N ARG A 193 4.36 -25.47 -22.81
CA ARG A 193 5.80 -25.21 -22.94
C ARG A 193 6.09 -23.74 -23.16
N VAL A 194 5.37 -23.07 -24.05
CA VAL A 194 5.52 -21.62 -24.29
C VAL A 194 5.32 -20.83 -23.00
N VAL A 195 4.21 -21.06 -22.28
CA VAL A 195 3.90 -20.31 -21.06
C VAL A 195 4.99 -20.49 -20.00
N LEU A 196 5.43 -21.73 -19.77
CA LEU A 196 6.51 -22.01 -18.82
C LEU A 196 7.82 -21.33 -19.22
N LEU A 197 8.21 -21.46 -20.49
CA LEU A 197 9.46 -20.89 -21.00
C LEU A 197 9.47 -19.36 -20.93
N VAL A 198 8.34 -18.73 -21.26
CA VAL A 198 8.18 -17.27 -21.18
C VAL A 198 8.24 -16.79 -19.73
N LEU A 199 7.50 -17.41 -18.81
CA LEU A 199 7.43 -16.97 -17.41
C LEU A 199 8.71 -17.29 -16.60
N LYS A 200 9.52 -18.25 -17.04
CA LYS A 200 10.85 -18.52 -16.46
C LYS A 200 11.98 -17.80 -17.18
N SER A 201 11.69 -17.03 -18.22
CA SER A 201 12.70 -16.26 -18.93
C SER A 201 13.20 -15.09 -18.06
N PRO A 202 14.51 -14.78 -18.08
CA PRO A 202 15.02 -13.52 -17.55
C PRO A 202 14.29 -12.29 -18.11
N ARG A 203 13.80 -12.36 -19.36
CA ARG A 203 13.04 -11.28 -20.01
C ARG A 203 11.71 -10.97 -19.33
N PHE A 204 11.14 -11.94 -18.62
CA PHE A 204 9.95 -11.74 -17.80
C PHE A 204 10.32 -11.37 -16.36
N LEU A 205 11.21 -12.16 -15.74
CA LEU A 205 11.56 -12.08 -14.32
C LEU A 205 12.28 -10.78 -13.94
N TYR A 206 13.06 -10.21 -14.85
CA TYR A 206 13.72 -8.92 -14.64
C TYR A 206 13.03 -7.82 -15.44
N ARG A 207 13.00 -6.61 -14.86
CA ARG A 207 12.43 -5.42 -15.52
C ARG A 207 13.15 -5.12 -16.84
N GLU A 208 14.47 -5.23 -16.82
CA GLU A 208 15.38 -5.03 -17.95
C GLU A 208 16.41 -6.17 -17.95
N VAL A 209 16.68 -6.73 -19.12
CA VAL A 209 17.75 -7.72 -19.30
C VAL A 209 18.87 -7.01 -20.03
N GLY A 210 19.96 -6.75 -19.32
CA GLY A 210 21.16 -6.00 -19.71
C GLY A 210 21.28 -5.62 -21.18
N GLY A 211 21.23 -4.31 -21.43
CA GLY A 211 21.74 -3.70 -22.65
C GLY A 211 22.78 -2.64 -22.29
N SER A 212 23.65 -2.26 -23.23
CA SER A 212 24.63 -1.17 -23.03
C SER A 212 23.95 0.12 -22.59
N VAL A 213 24.68 1.06 -21.97
CA VAL A 213 24.16 2.41 -21.64
C VAL A 213 23.57 3.11 -22.88
N GLU A 214 24.02 2.75 -24.09
CA GLU A 214 23.47 3.24 -25.35
C GLU A 214 22.07 2.67 -25.69
N SER A 215 21.75 1.46 -25.21
CA SER A 215 20.42 0.84 -25.35
C SER A 215 19.42 1.23 -24.25
N SER A 216 19.88 1.98 -23.24
CA SER A 216 19.13 2.28 -22.02
C SER A 216 17.95 3.25 -22.20
N ASN A 217 17.86 3.90 -23.37
CA ASN A 217 16.75 4.74 -23.81
C ASN A 217 15.83 4.03 -24.81
N ASN A 218 15.85 2.69 -24.85
CA ASN A 218 14.85 1.93 -25.59
C ASN A 218 13.44 2.33 -25.11
N PRO A 219 12.52 2.79 -25.98
CA PRO A 219 11.21 3.26 -25.57
C PRO A 219 10.38 2.21 -24.80
N TYR A 220 10.60 0.91 -25.04
CA TYR A 220 9.92 -0.17 -24.30
C TYR A 220 10.45 -0.32 -22.88
N ASP A 221 11.73 -0.03 -22.65
CA ASP A 221 12.32 0.01 -21.31
C ASP A 221 11.81 1.23 -20.54
N VAL A 222 11.72 2.41 -21.20
CA VAL A 222 11.10 3.61 -20.63
C VAL A 222 9.65 3.33 -20.21
N ALA A 223 8.85 2.74 -21.11
CA ALA A 223 7.48 2.32 -20.80
C ALA A 223 7.42 1.37 -19.59
N SER A 224 8.33 0.40 -19.54
CA SER A 224 8.39 -0.57 -18.44
C SER A 224 8.75 0.11 -17.11
N ARG A 225 9.74 1.00 -17.08
CA ARG A 225 10.12 1.78 -15.89
C ARG A 225 8.95 2.61 -15.37
N MET A 226 8.22 3.29 -16.25
CA MET A 226 7.03 4.06 -15.88
C MET A 226 5.94 3.16 -15.28
N ALA A 227 5.64 2.04 -15.92
CA ALA A 227 4.58 1.13 -15.48
C ALA A 227 4.91 0.44 -14.14
N PHE A 228 6.13 -0.05 -13.95
CA PHE A 228 6.52 -0.61 -12.65
C PHE A 228 6.65 0.48 -11.58
N GLY A 229 7.13 1.67 -11.95
CA GLY A 229 7.21 2.83 -11.07
C GLY A 229 5.86 3.22 -10.49
N LEU A 230 4.83 3.33 -11.33
CA LEU A 230 3.49 3.79 -10.92
C LEU A 230 2.52 2.67 -10.51
N TRP A 231 2.65 1.47 -11.09
CA TRP A 231 1.62 0.42 -10.98
C TRP A 231 2.12 -0.93 -10.47
N ASP A 232 3.43 -1.13 -10.28
CA ASP A 232 4.05 -2.45 -10.05
C ASP A 232 3.51 -3.52 -11.02
N SER A 233 3.27 -3.11 -12.26
CA SER A 233 2.60 -3.91 -13.29
C SER A 233 3.17 -3.58 -14.65
N MET A 234 2.86 -4.42 -15.64
CA MET A 234 3.23 -4.20 -17.05
C MET A 234 2.61 -2.92 -17.63
N PRO A 235 3.26 -2.31 -18.65
CA PRO A 235 2.69 -1.22 -19.44
C PRO A 235 1.32 -1.56 -20.01
N ASP A 236 0.45 -0.56 -20.11
CA ASP A 236 -0.81 -0.69 -20.83
C ASP A 236 -0.63 -0.45 -22.34
N GLN A 237 -1.65 -0.78 -23.13
CA GLN A 237 -1.56 -0.68 -24.59
C GLN A 237 -1.24 0.74 -25.09
N PRO A 238 -1.83 1.82 -24.54
CA PRO A 238 -1.43 3.19 -24.90
C PRO A 238 0.07 3.45 -24.71
N LEU A 239 0.66 2.98 -23.62
CA LEU A 239 2.09 3.19 -23.34
C LEU A 239 2.98 2.34 -24.26
N LEU A 240 2.59 1.10 -24.58
CA LEU A 240 3.28 0.28 -25.57
C LEU A 240 3.21 0.87 -26.99
N ASN A 241 2.07 1.46 -27.36
CA ASN A 241 1.91 2.14 -28.65
C ASN A 241 2.80 3.39 -28.72
N ALA A 242 2.88 4.17 -27.64
CA ALA A 242 3.78 5.31 -27.55
C ALA A 242 5.25 4.86 -27.70
N ALA A 243 5.64 3.77 -27.03
CA ALA A 243 6.96 3.17 -27.18
C ALA A 243 7.25 2.78 -28.63
N ALA A 244 6.32 2.10 -29.30
CA ALA A 244 6.46 1.69 -30.70
C ALA A 244 6.65 2.86 -31.67
N LYS A 245 6.09 4.03 -31.35
CA LYS A 245 6.20 5.25 -32.16
C LYS A 245 7.38 6.15 -31.78
N GLY A 246 8.17 5.78 -30.77
CA GLY A 246 9.23 6.64 -30.24
C GLY A 246 8.72 7.86 -29.47
N GLU A 247 7.46 7.84 -29.02
CA GLU A 247 6.79 8.93 -28.30
C GLU A 247 7.10 8.93 -26.79
N LEU A 248 8.23 8.34 -26.37
CA LEU A 248 8.70 8.29 -24.97
C LEU A 248 10.16 8.73 -24.83
N ALA A 249 10.68 9.48 -25.81
CA ALA A 249 12.09 9.87 -25.85
C ALA A 249 12.40 11.16 -25.07
N THR A 250 11.39 11.97 -24.77
CA THR A 250 11.56 13.28 -24.13
C THR A 250 10.83 13.38 -22.81
N ARG A 251 11.30 14.28 -21.94
CA ARG A 251 10.66 14.55 -20.64
C ARG A 251 9.20 14.94 -20.79
N ALA A 252 8.87 15.82 -21.75
CA ALA A 252 7.50 16.28 -21.96
C ALA A 252 6.55 15.13 -22.31
N GLN A 253 7.01 14.20 -23.16
CA GLN A 253 6.25 12.99 -23.51
C GLN A 253 6.03 12.07 -22.29
N VAL A 254 7.08 11.80 -21.52
CA VAL A 254 6.98 10.96 -20.31
C VAL A 254 6.05 11.58 -19.28
N VAL A 255 6.13 12.89 -19.06
CA VAL A 255 5.23 13.63 -18.15
C VAL A 255 3.76 13.46 -18.56
N SER A 256 3.44 13.71 -19.83
CA SER A 256 2.07 13.57 -20.35
C SER A 256 1.50 12.16 -20.12
N HIS A 257 2.30 11.13 -20.41
CA HIS A 257 1.88 9.75 -20.16
C HIS A 257 1.80 9.40 -18.67
N ALA A 258 2.70 9.92 -17.83
CA ALA A 258 2.68 9.70 -16.39
C ALA A 258 1.44 10.33 -15.74
N GLU A 259 1.07 11.55 -16.11
CA GLU A 259 -0.15 12.23 -15.64
C GLU A 259 -1.40 11.42 -15.92
N ARG A 260 -1.54 10.91 -17.15
CA ARG A 260 -2.62 9.98 -17.52
C ARG A 260 -2.62 8.73 -16.64
N MET A 261 -1.45 8.17 -16.36
CA MET A 261 -1.32 6.95 -15.56
C MET A 261 -1.69 7.13 -14.09
N LEU A 262 -1.63 8.35 -13.56
CA LEU A 262 -2.03 8.64 -12.16
C LEU A 262 -3.51 8.39 -11.88
N ALA A 263 -4.37 8.49 -12.90
CA ALA A 263 -5.81 8.23 -12.77
C ALA A 263 -6.13 6.73 -12.62
N ASP A 264 -5.15 5.84 -12.82
CA ASP A 264 -5.35 4.41 -12.71
C ASP A 264 -5.42 3.97 -11.23
N PRO A 265 -6.39 3.11 -10.84
CA PRO A 265 -6.51 2.62 -9.46
C PRO A 265 -5.25 1.94 -8.91
N ARG A 266 -4.36 1.44 -9.77
CA ARG A 266 -3.07 0.87 -9.37
C ARG A 266 -2.13 1.92 -8.77
N THR A 267 -2.13 3.14 -9.32
CA THR A 267 -1.34 4.24 -8.75
C THR A 267 -1.87 4.63 -7.37
N HIS A 268 -3.19 4.75 -7.23
CA HIS A 268 -3.82 5.00 -5.94
C HIS A 268 -3.42 3.91 -4.92
N SER A 269 -3.61 2.63 -5.27
CA SER A 269 -3.26 1.52 -4.39
C SER A 269 -1.78 1.53 -3.96
N LYS A 270 -0.87 1.83 -4.89
CA LYS A 270 0.57 1.90 -4.60
C LYS A 270 0.90 3.09 -3.67
N LEU A 271 0.28 4.23 -3.89
CA LEU A 271 0.50 5.42 -3.08
C LEU A 271 -0.10 5.29 -1.67
N SER A 272 -1.29 4.69 -1.53
CA SER A 272 -1.86 4.38 -0.21
C SER A 272 -0.97 3.39 0.56
N ASP A 273 -0.44 2.35 -0.08
CA ASP A 273 0.52 1.42 0.55
C ASP A 273 1.80 2.15 1.00
N PHE A 274 2.35 3.02 0.14
CA PHE A 274 3.48 3.88 0.53
C PHE A 274 3.18 4.71 1.77
N LEU A 275 2.05 5.42 1.81
CA LEU A 275 1.71 6.27 2.95
C LEU A 275 1.51 5.46 4.23
N LEU A 276 0.90 4.28 4.15
CA LEU A 276 0.76 3.39 5.30
C LEU A 276 2.12 2.91 5.83
N ARG A 277 3.07 2.57 4.95
CA ARG A 277 4.46 2.20 5.33
C ARG A 277 5.25 3.41 5.86
N TRP A 278 5.06 4.59 5.29
CA TRP A 278 5.65 5.86 5.77
C TRP A 278 5.17 6.14 7.20
N LEU A 279 3.87 5.94 7.46
CA LEU A 279 3.24 6.04 8.77
C LEU A 279 3.46 4.82 9.68
N LYS A 280 4.28 3.84 9.27
CA LYS A 280 4.61 2.63 10.04
C LYS A 280 3.40 1.81 10.48
N VAL A 281 2.29 1.90 9.75
CA VAL A 281 1.05 1.15 10.04
C VAL A 281 1.24 -0.36 9.82
N ASP A 282 2.17 -0.75 8.94
CA ASP A 282 2.59 -2.13 8.70
C ASP A 282 3.28 -2.78 9.92
N HIS A 283 3.87 -1.97 10.80
CA HIS A 283 4.52 -2.41 12.03
C HIS A 283 3.65 -2.26 13.28
N VAL A 284 2.37 -1.90 13.12
CA VAL A 284 1.38 -1.85 14.21
C VAL A 284 0.43 -3.04 14.04
N PRO A 285 0.83 -4.28 14.42
CA PRO A 285 -0.10 -5.40 14.45
C PRO A 285 -1.09 -5.16 15.59
N ASP A 286 -2.38 -5.30 15.27
CA ASP A 286 -3.53 -5.31 16.18
C ASP A 286 -3.43 -4.31 17.34
N VAL A 287 -3.97 -3.10 17.14
CA VAL A 287 -4.07 -2.07 18.19
C VAL A 287 -4.98 -2.58 19.30
N ALA A 288 -4.39 -3.29 20.27
CA ALA A 288 -5.04 -3.80 21.46
C ALA A 288 -4.70 -2.90 22.65
N LYS A 289 -5.64 -2.79 23.58
CA LYS A 289 -5.53 -1.92 24.76
C LYS A 289 -5.94 -2.68 26.00
N ASP A 290 -5.48 -2.16 27.13
CA ASP A 290 -5.88 -2.67 28.43
C ASP A 290 -7.40 -2.52 28.58
N THR A 291 -8.11 -3.65 28.68
CA THR A 291 -9.57 -3.70 28.70
C THR A 291 -10.17 -3.23 30.02
N GLU A 292 -9.41 -3.25 31.11
CA GLU A 292 -9.87 -2.69 32.39
C GLU A 292 -9.80 -1.17 32.35
N ARG A 293 -8.73 -0.62 31.75
CA ARG A 293 -8.51 0.82 31.64
C ARG A 293 -9.30 1.47 30.51
N PHE A 294 -9.52 0.76 29.40
CA PHE A 294 -10.20 1.24 28.20
C PHE A 294 -11.27 0.24 27.72
N PRO A 295 -12.32 -0.03 28.52
CA PRO A 295 -13.32 -1.06 28.23
C PRO A 295 -14.10 -0.82 26.92
N GLU A 296 -14.22 0.44 26.51
CA GLU A 296 -14.89 0.83 25.27
C GLU A 296 -14.00 0.65 24.02
N PHE A 297 -12.68 0.50 24.19
CA PHE A 297 -11.75 0.36 23.07
C PHE A 297 -11.64 -1.11 22.64
N ASN A 298 -12.39 -1.48 21.61
CA ASN A 298 -12.45 -2.85 21.09
C ASN A 298 -11.94 -2.95 19.64
N ALA A 299 -11.89 -4.18 19.11
CA ALA A 299 -11.39 -4.44 17.76
C ALA A 299 -12.19 -3.73 16.64
N VAL A 300 -13.50 -3.50 16.83
CA VAL A 300 -14.33 -2.76 15.87
C VAL A 300 -13.93 -1.30 15.85
N LEU A 301 -13.73 -0.68 17.02
CA LEU A 301 -13.27 0.70 17.13
C LEU A 301 -11.86 0.88 16.53
N ALA A 302 -10.95 -0.07 16.79
CA ALA A 302 -9.62 -0.07 16.18
C ALA A 302 -9.68 -0.19 14.63
N ASN A 303 -10.59 -1.01 14.10
CA ASN A 303 -10.83 -1.10 12.66
C ASN A 303 -11.42 0.20 12.07
N ASP A 304 -12.33 0.84 12.79
CA ASP A 304 -12.89 2.14 12.38
C ASP A 304 -11.82 3.22 12.37
N LEU A 305 -10.95 3.26 13.38
CA LEU A 305 -9.80 4.17 13.42
C LEU A 305 -8.85 3.94 12.25
N ARG A 306 -8.60 2.68 11.87
CA ARG A 306 -7.79 2.38 10.69
C ARG A 306 -8.46 2.88 9.41
N THR A 307 -9.77 2.69 9.30
CA THR A 307 -10.56 3.16 8.16
C THR A 307 -10.61 4.69 8.10
N SER A 308 -10.73 5.37 9.24
CA SER A 308 -10.58 6.84 9.36
C SER A 308 -9.24 7.31 8.78
N LEU A 309 -8.14 6.62 9.13
CA LEU A 309 -6.83 6.97 8.60
C LEU A 309 -6.75 6.77 7.08
N GLU A 310 -7.20 5.61 6.58
CA GLU A 310 -7.20 5.30 5.15
C GLU A 310 -8.03 6.35 4.36
N LEU A 311 -9.23 6.69 4.84
CA LEU A 311 -10.08 7.72 4.22
C LEU A 311 -9.43 9.11 4.26
N PHE A 312 -8.79 9.47 5.37
CA PHE A 312 -8.09 10.75 5.49
C PHE A 312 -6.96 10.88 4.46
N LEU A 313 -6.17 9.81 4.28
CA LEU A 313 -5.09 9.80 3.28
C LEU A 313 -5.67 9.90 1.86
N ASP A 314 -6.73 9.14 1.58
CA ASP A 314 -7.40 9.15 0.28
C ASP A 314 -8.01 10.54 -0.04
N GLU A 315 -8.58 11.24 0.96
CA GLU A 315 -9.08 12.61 0.84
C GLU A 315 -7.96 13.59 0.47
N VAL A 316 -6.81 13.52 1.15
CA VAL A 316 -5.64 14.36 0.83
C VAL A 316 -5.15 14.09 -0.59
N LEU A 317 -4.98 12.82 -0.97
CA LEU A 317 -4.50 12.42 -2.29
C LEU A 317 -5.45 12.79 -3.43
N SER A 318 -6.75 12.73 -3.17
CA SER A 318 -7.80 13.01 -4.16
C SER A 318 -8.16 14.50 -4.25
N SER A 319 -7.74 15.32 -3.28
CA SER A 319 -7.92 16.76 -3.31
C SER A 319 -7.26 17.39 -4.55
N GLU A 320 -7.77 18.53 -5.01
CA GLU A 320 -7.22 19.23 -6.17
C GLU A 320 -5.73 19.56 -5.99
N SER A 321 -5.34 20.00 -4.79
CA SER A 321 -3.95 20.38 -4.48
C SER A 321 -3.05 19.18 -4.19
N ALA A 322 -3.59 18.06 -3.68
CA ALA A 322 -2.82 16.92 -3.18
C ALA A 322 -1.60 17.34 -2.34
N ASP A 323 -1.80 18.35 -1.48
CA ASP A 323 -0.73 19.06 -0.79
C ASP A 323 -0.22 18.24 0.41
N PHE A 324 1.05 17.88 0.39
CA PHE A 324 1.70 17.15 1.48
C PHE A 324 1.52 17.79 2.86
N ARG A 325 1.46 19.12 2.94
CA ARG A 325 1.30 19.81 4.22
C ARG A 325 -0.04 19.49 4.87
N GLN A 326 -1.07 19.13 4.09
CA GLN A 326 -2.36 18.71 4.64
C GLN A 326 -2.24 17.43 5.46
N LEU A 327 -1.30 16.52 5.13
CA LEU A 327 -1.02 15.34 5.96
C LEU A 327 -0.64 15.73 7.39
N LEU A 328 0.00 16.88 7.58
CA LEU A 328 0.51 17.34 8.89
C LEU A 328 -0.40 18.40 9.54
N LEU A 329 -1.05 19.23 8.74
CA LEU A 329 -1.76 20.42 9.21
C LEU A 329 -3.29 20.30 9.21
N ALA A 330 -3.86 19.20 8.68
CA ALA A 330 -5.29 19.02 8.64
C ALA A 330 -5.95 19.25 10.01
N ASN A 331 -7.10 19.91 9.97
CA ASN A 331 -7.94 20.26 11.11
C ASN A 331 -9.28 19.51 11.09
N SER A 332 -9.38 18.45 10.31
CA SER A 332 -10.55 17.57 10.26
C SER A 332 -10.10 16.13 10.05
N LEU A 333 -10.90 15.19 10.51
CA LEU A 333 -10.70 13.76 10.25
C LEU A 333 -12.04 13.09 9.91
N PRO A 334 -12.03 12.02 9.09
CA PRO A 334 -13.23 11.24 8.82
C PRO A 334 -13.62 10.41 10.05
N LEU A 335 -14.77 10.70 10.67
CA LEU A 335 -15.31 9.91 11.79
C LEU A 335 -16.68 9.34 11.44
N ASN A 336 -16.97 8.14 11.94
CA ASN A 336 -18.32 7.57 11.96
C ASN A 336 -18.96 7.78 13.34
N GLY A 337 -20.22 7.40 13.49
CA GLY A 337 -20.96 7.55 14.77
C GLY A 337 -20.30 6.88 15.97
N ARG A 338 -19.71 5.68 15.79
CA ARG A 338 -19.01 4.96 16.88
C ARG A 338 -17.77 5.70 17.37
N LEU A 339 -16.94 6.19 16.44
CA LEU A 339 -15.77 7.00 16.79
C LEU A 339 -16.18 8.33 17.42
N ALA A 340 -17.22 8.97 16.89
CA ALA A 340 -17.71 10.23 17.41
C ALA A 340 -18.16 10.10 18.87
N LYS A 341 -18.97 9.09 19.19
CA LYS A 341 -19.36 8.73 20.56
C LYS A 341 -18.14 8.51 21.47
N PHE A 342 -17.14 7.76 21.00
CA PHE A 342 -15.94 7.47 21.79
C PHE A 342 -15.05 8.68 22.06
N TYR A 343 -15.01 9.67 21.16
CA TYR A 343 -14.21 10.89 21.30
C TYR A 343 -15.01 12.12 21.73
N GLY A 344 -16.30 11.97 22.04
CA GLY A 344 -17.15 13.08 22.52
C GLY A 344 -17.55 14.09 21.44
N VAL A 345 -17.61 13.66 20.18
CA VAL A 345 -18.10 14.46 19.05
C VAL A 345 -19.59 14.22 18.87
N ASP A 346 -20.36 15.28 18.65
CA ASP A 346 -21.80 15.22 18.40
C ASP A 346 -22.08 14.71 16.97
N LEU A 347 -22.35 13.41 16.84
CA LEU A 347 -22.84 12.76 15.63
C LEU A 347 -23.81 11.62 15.98
N PRO A 348 -24.81 11.32 15.12
CA PRO A 348 -25.64 10.12 15.27
C PRO A 348 -24.82 8.83 15.33
N GLU A 349 -25.25 7.85 16.12
CA GLU A 349 -24.51 6.59 16.33
C GLU A 349 -24.35 5.75 15.05
N ASP A 350 -25.29 5.89 14.10
CA ASP A 350 -25.31 5.24 12.79
C ASP A 350 -24.70 6.09 11.67
N ALA A 351 -24.15 7.27 11.98
CA ALA A 351 -23.57 8.17 10.99
C ALA A 351 -22.45 7.47 10.20
N PRO A 352 -22.45 7.54 8.85
CA PRO A 352 -21.34 7.07 8.04
C PRO A 352 -20.09 7.92 8.31
N PHE A 353 -18.94 7.45 7.80
CA PHE A 353 -17.73 8.28 7.83
C PHE A 353 -17.97 9.60 7.11
N GLN A 354 -17.69 10.70 7.80
CA GLN A 354 -17.75 12.05 7.27
C GLN A 354 -16.66 12.91 7.90
N SER A 355 -16.23 13.94 7.19
CA SER A 355 -15.21 14.88 7.69
C SER A 355 -15.76 15.66 8.88
N VAL A 356 -15.10 15.51 10.03
CA VAL A 356 -15.44 16.20 11.28
C VAL A 356 -14.33 17.21 11.58
N PRO A 357 -14.65 18.51 11.74
CA PRO A 357 -13.70 19.50 12.23
C PRO A 357 -13.21 19.16 13.64
N LEU A 358 -11.91 19.34 13.86
CA LEU A 358 -11.24 19.13 15.14
C LEU A 358 -10.65 20.44 15.60
N ASP A 359 -10.50 20.62 16.91
CA ASP A 359 -9.80 21.78 17.44
C ASP A 359 -8.36 21.80 16.90
N SER A 360 -8.05 22.85 16.15
CA SER A 360 -6.75 23.02 15.53
C SER A 360 -5.63 23.18 16.55
N ASN A 361 -5.92 23.60 17.79
CA ASN A 361 -4.92 23.67 18.85
C ASN A 361 -4.62 22.29 19.44
N GLU A 362 -5.58 21.36 19.38
CA GLU A 362 -5.45 20.05 20.00
C GLU A 362 -4.88 19.01 19.03
N ARG A 363 -5.29 19.03 17.76
CA ARG A 363 -4.93 18.00 16.77
C ARG A 363 -4.27 18.61 15.55
N ALA A 364 -3.36 17.88 14.91
CA ALA A 364 -2.71 18.19 13.64
C ALA A 364 -2.48 16.91 12.81
N GLY A 365 -3.30 16.72 11.77
CA GLY A 365 -3.17 15.65 10.76
C GLY A 365 -2.76 14.27 11.29
N VAL A 366 -1.87 13.59 10.56
CA VAL A 366 -1.35 12.27 10.92
C VAL A 366 -0.59 12.26 12.24
N LEU A 367 0.04 13.37 12.64
CA LEU A 367 0.83 13.43 13.88
C LEU A 367 -0.02 13.22 15.14
N SER A 368 -1.31 13.50 15.04
CA SER A 368 -2.28 13.37 16.14
C SER A 368 -3.45 12.44 15.81
N HIS A 369 -3.40 11.76 14.66
CA HIS A 369 -4.48 10.88 14.24
C HIS A 369 -4.65 9.77 15.29
N PRO A 370 -5.86 9.52 15.83
CA PRO A 370 -6.01 8.65 16.99
C PRO A 370 -5.52 7.22 16.74
N TYR A 371 -5.69 6.68 15.52
CA TYR A 371 -5.10 5.38 15.13
C TYR A 371 -3.58 5.32 15.35
N LEU A 372 -2.84 6.36 14.96
CA LEU A 372 -1.38 6.39 15.10
C LEU A 372 -0.98 6.65 16.56
N MET A 373 -1.72 7.51 17.26
CA MET A 373 -1.48 7.74 18.70
C MET A 373 -1.69 6.48 19.53
N ALA A 374 -2.70 5.68 19.19
CA ALA A 374 -2.95 4.38 19.80
C ALA A 374 -1.94 3.32 19.36
N GLY A 375 -1.59 3.27 18.06
CA GLY A 375 -0.61 2.34 17.52
C GLY A 375 0.82 2.53 18.05
N PHE A 376 1.18 3.78 18.37
CA PHE A 376 2.48 4.13 18.97
C PHE A 376 2.42 4.27 20.50
N ALA A 377 1.46 3.62 21.15
CA ALA A 377 1.33 3.58 22.60
C ALA A 377 1.41 2.13 23.11
N TYR A 378 1.71 1.96 24.39
CA TYR A 378 1.52 0.67 25.06
C TYR A 378 0.02 0.38 25.25
N THR A 379 -0.31 -0.78 25.79
CA THR A 379 -1.71 -1.18 26.03
C THR A 379 -2.39 -0.26 27.04
N ALA A 380 -1.68 0.15 28.10
CA ALA A 380 -2.24 0.96 29.19
C ALA A 380 -1.79 2.43 29.18
N THR A 381 -0.67 2.78 28.55
CA THR A 381 -0.04 4.12 28.65
C THR A 381 0.42 4.65 27.30
N SER A 382 0.53 5.97 27.18
CA SER A 382 1.18 6.60 26.00
C SER A 382 2.66 6.19 25.92
N SER A 383 3.28 6.38 24.74
CA SER A 383 4.72 6.18 24.57
C SER A 383 5.35 7.32 23.77
N PRO A 384 5.91 8.33 24.45
CA PRO A 384 6.71 9.38 23.81
C PRO A 384 7.86 8.81 22.99
N ILE A 385 8.46 7.71 23.42
CA ILE A 385 9.59 7.10 22.73
C ILE A 385 9.17 6.61 21.34
N HIS A 386 8.10 5.81 21.23
CA HIS A 386 7.65 5.30 19.93
C HIS A 386 7.15 6.42 19.01
N ARG A 387 6.41 7.38 19.56
CA ARG A 387 5.94 8.56 18.82
C ARG A 387 7.09 9.43 18.32
N GLY A 388 8.12 9.65 19.15
CA GLY A 388 9.34 10.39 18.79
C GLY A 388 10.19 9.65 17.75
N VAL A 389 10.29 8.32 17.84
CA VAL A 389 10.97 7.49 16.84
C VAL A 389 10.26 7.58 15.49
N PHE A 390 8.93 7.56 15.46
CA PHE A 390 8.15 7.78 14.25
C PHE A 390 8.47 9.14 13.61
N ILE A 391 8.41 10.23 14.37
CA ILE A 391 8.71 11.58 13.86
C ILE A 391 10.16 11.64 13.33
N ALA A 392 11.12 11.16 14.12
CA ALA A 392 12.54 11.20 13.75
C ALA A 392 12.84 10.39 12.48
N ARG A 393 12.39 9.13 12.39
CA ARG A 393 12.71 8.24 11.27
C ARG A 393 11.86 8.50 10.04
N SER A 394 10.54 8.50 10.18
CA SER A 394 9.63 8.58 9.04
C SER A 394 9.47 10.00 8.52
N VAL A 395 9.32 10.98 9.41
CA VAL A 395 8.99 12.35 9.00
C VAL A 395 10.27 13.16 8.71
N LEU A 396 11.23 13.17 9.64
CA LEU A 396 12.50 13.93 9.50
C LEU A 396 13.61 13.16 8.76
N GLY A 397 13.39 11.89 8.43
CA GLY A 397 14.37 11.04 7.73
C GLY A 397 15.69 10.87 8.49
N ARG A 398 15.67 10.93 9.83
CA ARG A 398 16.86 10.79 10.68
C ARG A 398 17.20 9.32 10.84
N THR A 399 18.46 8.98 10.63
CA THR A 399 18.98 7.65 10.96
C THR A 399 19.14 7.55 12.47
N LEU A 400 18.46 6.57 13.08
CA LEU A 400 18.66 6.23 14.48
C LEU A 400 19.39 4.89 14.54
N ARG A 401 20.55 4.87 15.21
CA ARG A 401 21.30 3.65 15.48
C ARG A 401 20.47 2.69 16.35
N PRO A 402 20.68 1.37 16.24
CA PRO A 402 20.14 0.44 17.22
C PRO A 402 20.53 0.87 18.64
N PRO A 403 19.65 0.67 19.64
CA PRO A 403 19.99 1.01 21.02
C PRO A 403 21.17 0.13 21.47
N PRO A 404 22.12 0.68 22.24
CA PRO A 404 23.26 -0.09 22.74
C PRO A 404 22.82 -1.22 23.69
N GLU A 405 21.70 -1.01 24.39
CA GLU A 405 21.11 -1.95 25.33
C GLU A 405 19.60 -2.05 25.09
N ALA A 406 19.06 -3.27 25.12
CA ALA A 406 17.62 -3.49 25.11
C ALA A 406 17.12 -3.46 26.56
N VAL A 407 16.39 -2.40 26.93
CA VAL A 407 15.88 -2.21 28.30
C VAL A 407 14.35 -2.24 28.29
N THR A 408 13.76 -3.01 29.20
CA THR A 408 12.31 -3.03 29.42
C THR A 408 11.84 -1.65 29.89
N PRO A 409 10.73 -1.11 29.33
CA PRO A 409 10.15 0.14 29.80
C PRO A 409 9.85 0.11 31.29
N LEU A 410 10.14 1.22 31.98
CA LEU A 410 9.78 1.38 33.39
C LEU A 410 8.25 1.37 33.51
N ALA A 411 7.73 0.35 34.19
CA ALA A 411 6.30 0.13 34.33
C ALA A 411 5.66 1.23 35.19
N ALA A 412 4.42 1.60 34.85
CA ALA A 412 3.73 2.74 35.48
C ALA A 412 3.30 2.44 36.92
N ASP A 413 3.00 1.17 37.23
CA ASP A 413 2.68 0.65 38.55
C ASP A 413 3.87 0.71 39.53
N LEU A 414 5.10 0.58 39.03
CA LEU A 414 6.33 0.73 39.83
C LEU A 414 6.60 2.19 40.22
N ARG A 415 6.05 3.16 39.47
CA ARG A 415 6.21 4.61 39.70
C ARG A 415 4.88 5.34 39.47
N PRO A 416 3.87 5.11 40.33
CA PRO A 416 2.54 5.68 40.17
C PRO A 416 2.50 7.20 40.46
N ASP A 417 3.57 7.73 41.06
CA ASP A 417 3.77 9.15 41.35
C ASP A 417 4.24 9.97 40.13
N LEU A 418 4.74 9.29 39.09
CA LEU A 418 5.34 9.92 37.91
C LEU A 418 4.41 9.93 36.71
N THR A 419 4.35 11.08 36.05
CA THR A 419 3.75 11.18 34.70
C THR A 419 4.55 10.31 33.72
N THR A 420 3.95 10.00 32.57
CA THR A 420 4.61 9.24 31.52
C THR A 420 5.86 9.96 31.00
N ARG A 421 5.80 11.29 30.85
CA ARG A 421 6.96 12.13 30.59
C ARG A 421 8.07 11.96 31.63
N ASP A 422 7.75 12.12 32.92
CA ASP A 422 8.74 12.05 34.00
C ASP A 422 9.38 10.66 34.09
N ARG A 423 8.57 9.62 33.90
CA ARG A 423 9.02 8.22 33.91
C ARG A 423 10.00 7.94 32.76
N VAL A 424 9.70 8.43 31.55
CA VAL A 424 10.60 8.34 30.40
C VAL A 424 11.89 9.12 30.64
N ALA A 425 11.80 10.33 31.19
CA ALA A 425 12.97 11.15 31.51
C ALA A 425 13.88 10.48 32.55
N LEU A 426 13.29 9.87 33.58
CA LEU A 426 14.03 9.10 34.57
C LEU A 426 14.70 7.88 33.95
N GLN A 427 13.96 7.08 33.19
CA GLN A 427 14.45 5.84 32.57
C GLN A 427 15.62 6.11 31.61
N THR A 428 15.55 7.20 30.86
CA THR A 428 16.52 7.51 29.80
C THR A 428 17.60 8.49 30.25
N LYS A 429 17.67 8.83 31.55
CA LYS A 429 18.68 9.72 32.14
C LYS A 429 20.14 9.25 31.92
N PRO A 430 20.48 7.94 31.94
CA PRO A 430 21.86 7.51 31.74
C PRO A 430 22.47 8.00 30.42
N GLU A 431 23.77 8.30 30.41
CA GLU A 431 24.47 8.86 29.26
C GLU A 431 24.39 7.98 28.01
N SER A 432 24.43 6.65 28.18
CA SER A 432 24.29 5.67 27.11
C SER A 432 22.98 5.85 26.31
N CYS A 433 21.90 6.26 26.98
CA CYS A 433 20.59 6.47 26.37
C CYS A 433 20.50 7.82 25.63
N GLN A 434 21.23 8.84 26.08
CA GLN A 434 21.12 10.20 25.55
C GLN A 434 21.63 10.35 24.12
N SER A 435 22.46 9.41 23.65
CA SER A 435 22.91 9.33 22.25
C SER A 435 21.77 9.38 21.22
N CYS A 436 20.60 8.83 21.59
CA CYS A 436 19.39 8.85 20.77
C CYS A 436 18.25 9.63 21.45
N HIS A 437 18.10 9.51 22.77
CA HIS A 437 16.97 10.09 23.49
C HIS A 437 17.01 11.61 23.63
N ALA A 438 18.17 12.25 23.45
CA ALA A 438 18.27 13.71 23.35
C ALA A 438 17.49 14.28 22.15
N MET A 439 17.21 13.46 21.13
CA MET A 439 16.38 13.82 19.98
C MET A 439 14.98 13.18 20.06
N ILE A 440 14.90 11.90 20.42
CA ILE A 440 13.64 11.15 20.41
C ILE A 440 12.65 11.71 21.44
N ASN A 441 13.09 11.90 22.70
CA ASN A 441 12.17 12.28 23.76
C ASN A 441 11.57 13.66 23.53
N PRO A 442 12.36 14.71 23.23
CA PRO A 442 11.78 16.04 23.00
C PRO A 442 10.79 16.08 21.84
N LEU A 443 11.01 15.32 20.77
CA LEU A 443 10.03 15.18 19.68
C LEU A 443 8.75 14.46 20.16
N GLY A 444 8.91 13.34 20.85
CA GLY A 444 7.79 12.54 21.36
C GLY A 444 6.94 13.24 22.41
N PHE A 445 7.56 14.07 23.25
CA PHE A 445 6.87 14.81 24.30
C PHE A 445 5.88 15.85 23.78
N THR A 446 6.06 16.34 22.55
CA THR A 446 5.08 17.23 21.90
C THR A 446 3.69 16.58 21.71
N LEU A 447 3.62 15.25 21.81
CA LEU A 447 2.41 14.44 21.62
C LEU A 447 1.85 13.90 22.94
N GLU A 448 2.31 14.38 24.11
CA GLU A 448 1.89 13.83 25.41
C GLU A 448 0.47 14.19 25.83
N HIS A 449 -0.14 15.18 25.16
CA HIS A 449 -1.57 15.46 25.27
C HIS A 449 -2.44 14.31 24.77
N PHE A 450 -1.90 13.26 24.14
CA PHE A 450 -2.67 12.10 23.73
C PHE A 450 -2.40 10.88 24.61
N ASP A 451 -3.46 10.27 25.13
CA ASP A 451 -3.35 9.05 25.92
C ASP A 451 -3.08 7.79 25.06
N ALA A 452 -3.22 6.60 25.67
CA ALA A 452 -2.96 5.33 25.00
C ALA A 452 -3.96 4.98 23.87
N VAL A 453 -5.12 5.64 23.82
CA VAL A 453 -6.17 5.45 22.80
C VAL A 453 -6.33 6.66 21.88
N GLY A 454 -5.40 7.61 21.95
CA GLY A 454 -5.41 8.82 21.13
C GLY A 454 -6.47 9.86 21.52
N ARG A 455 -7.05 9.74 22.73
CA ARG A 455 -7.90 10.78 23.31
C ARG A 455 -7.02 11.94 23.79
N PHE A 456 -7.52 13.16 23.59
CA PHE A 456 -6.84 14.35 24.09
C PHE A 456 -7.03 14.47 25.61
N ARG A 457 -5.98 14.87 26.33
CA ARG A 457 -5.96 15.08 27.79
C ARG A 457 -5.16 16.32 28.15
N LYS A 458 -5.67 17.07 29.12
CA LYS A 458 -4.98 18.25 29.70
C LYS A 458 -4.12 17.90 30.91
N GLU A 459 -4.44 16.78 31.57
CA GLU A 459 -3.79 16.32 32.79
C GLU A 459 -3.48 14.83 32.73
N GLU A 460 -2.46 14.41 33.49
CA GLU A 460 -2.18 13.02 33.84
C GLU A 460 -1.85 12.96 35.33
N LEU A 461 -2.52 12.05 36.07
CA LEU A 461 -2.37 11.93 37.53
C LEU A 461 -2.65 13.25 38.28
N GLY A 462 -3.61 14.05 37.82
CA GLY A 462 -3.95 15.36 38.40
C GLY A 462 -2.89 16.44 38.20
N LYS A 463 -1.87 16.17 37.37
CA LYS A 463 -0.82 17.14 37.00
C LYS A 463 -1.06 17.63 35.57
N PRO A 464 -0.89 18.93 35.28
CA PRO A 464 -0.93 19.44 33.91
C PRO A 464 0.08 18.73 33.01
N ILE A 465 -0.34 18.39 31.79
CA ILE A 465 0.55 17.83 30.78
C ILE A 465 1.56 18.89 30.34
N VAL A 466 2.84 18.54 30.38
CA VAL A 466 3.93 19.33 29.80
C VAL A 466 4.26 18.76 28.43
N ALA A 467 3.71 19.35 27.37
CA ALA A 467 3.96 18.95 25.98
C ALA A 467 5.07 19.78 25.28
N SER A 468 5.94 20.44 26.05
CA SER A 468 7.06 21.17 25.48
C SER A 468 8.13 20.21 24.94
N GLY A 469 8.69 20.55 23.79
CA GLY A 469 9.68 19.75 23.08
C GLY A 469 10.69 20.62 22.35
N ALA A 470 11.71 19.99 21.79
CA ALA A 470 12.75 20.66 21.04
C ALA A 470 13.29 19.76 19.93
N TYR A 471 13.93 20.35 18.94
CA TYR A 471 14.67 19.60 17.93
C TYR A 471 15.86 20.40 17.42
N ARG A 472 17.02 19.74 17.34
CA ARG A 472 18.21 20.29 16.71
C ARG A 472 18.25 19.87 15.25
N THR A 473 18.09 20.83 14.35
CA THR A 473 18.08 20.61 12.90
C THR A 473 19.42 20.06 12.40
N ARG A 474 19.43 19.54 11.17
CA ARG A 474 20.67 19.13 10.50
C ARG A 474 21.69 20.26 10.35
N HIS A 475 21.25 21.51 10.35
CA HIS A 475 22.10 22.70 10.26
C HIS A 475 22.60 23.19 11.63
N GLY A 476 22.11 22.60 12.73
CA GLY A 476 22.58 22.88 14.08
C GLY A 476 21.67 23.80 14.88
N ASP A 477 20.66 24.41 14.27
CA ASP A 477 19.67 25.27 14.93
C ASP A 477 18.79 24.47 15.88
N THR A 478 18.42 25.07 17.01
CA THR A 478 17.47 24.45 17.95
C THR A 478 16.12 25.14 17.84
N VAL A 479 15.09 24.36 17.50
CA VAL A 479 13.70 24.81 17.47
C VAL A 479 12.99 24.27 18.70
N GLN A 480 12.16 25.10 19.34
CA GLN A 480 11.35 24.74 20.50
C GLN A 480 9.88 24.61 20.07
N PHE A 481 9.13 23.75 20.74
CA PHE A 481 7.73 23.47 20.44
C PHE A 481 6.89 23.49 21.71
N ASN A 482 5.69 24.05 21.64
CA ASN A 482 4.67 23.96 22.68
C ASN A 482 3.51 23.08 22.20
N GLY A 483 3.78 21.77 22.09
CA GLY A 483 2.79 20.78 21.67
C GLY A 483 2.77 20.47 20.17
N VAL A 484 1.76 19.72 19.76
CA VAL A 484 1.70 19.07 18.43
C VAL A 484 1.57 20.07 17.28
N ARG A 485 0.86 21.18 17.47
CA ARG A 485 0.60 22.13 16.38
C ARG A 485 1.86 22.90 15.99
N ASP A 486 2.67 23.33 16.95
CA ASP A 486 3.97 23.95 16.69
C ASP A 486 4.91 23.00 15.94
N LEU A 487 4.96 21.73 16.39
CA LEU A 487 5.74 20.69 15.71
C LEU A 487 5.23 20.48 14.28
N ALA A 488 3.92 20.39 14.07
CA ALA A 488 3.32 20.19 12.76
C ALA A 488 3.65 21.34 11.80
N ASN A 489 3.55 22.59 12.28
CA ASN A 489 3.91 23.78 11.52
C ASN A 489 5.38 23.78 11.10
N PHE A 490 6.29 23.38 12.01
CA PHE A 490 7.69 23.21 11.68
C PHE A 490 7.90 22.13 10.61
N LEU A 491 7.37 20.92 10.83
CA LEU A 491 7.54 19.78 9.92
C LEU A 491 6.96 20.06 8.52
N ALA A 492 5.79 20.70 8.44
CA ALA A 492 5.16 21.06 7.18
C ALA A 492 5.99 22.03 6.33
N ASN A 493 6.82 22.87 6.96
CA ASN A 493 7.64 23.87 6.28
C ASN A 493 9.14 23.53 6.26
N SER A 494 9.52 22.37 6.80
CA SER A 494 10.91 21.99 7.03
C SER A 494 11.55 21.36 5.78
N PRO A 495 12.64 21.96 5.25
CA PRO A 495 13.38 21.40 4.11
C PRO A 495 13.83 19.94 4.28
N GLU A 496 14.21 19.54 5.48
CA GLU A 496 14.63 18.16 5.78
C GLU A 496 13.45 17.19 5.79
N THR A 497 12.26 17.65 6.20
CA THR A 497 11.02 16.86 6.12
C THR A 497 10.64 16.63 4.67
N HIS A 498 10.66 17.68 3.84
CA HIS A 498 10.39 17.55 2.40
C HIS A 498 11.40 16.63 1.70
N ALA A 499 12.70 16.80 2.00
CA ALA A 499 13.74 15.95 1.45
C ALA A 499 13.57 14.47 1.84
N ALA A 500 13.22 14.21 3.10
CA ALA A 500 12.97 12.85 3.59
C ALA A 500 11.75 12.20 2.94
N PHE A 501 10.67 12.95 2.74
CA PHE A 501 9.47 12.46 2.05
C PHE A 501 9.76 12.15 0.58
N VAL A 502 10.44 13.05 -0.13
CA VAL A 502 10.86 12.87 -1.52
C VAL A 502 11.75 11.63 -1.67
N GLU A 503 12.74 11.46 -0.80
CA GLU A 503 13.66 10.30 -0.85
C GLU A 503 12.93 8.98 -0.61
N GLN A 504 12.04 8.93 0.39
CA GLN A 504 11.27 7.73 0.71
C GLN A 504 10.26 7.38 -0.39
N LEU A 505 9.55 8.37 -0.94
CA LEU A 505 8.63 8.16 -2.06
C LEU A 505 9.38 7.68 -3.30
N PHE A 506 10.56 8.24 -3.59
CA PHE A 506 11.41 7.77 -4.68
C PHE A 506 11.76 6.29 -4.50
N HIS A 507 12.23 5.89 -3.31
CA HIS A 507 12.59 4.50 -3.04
C HIS A 507 11.37 3.57 -3.16
N ALA A 508 10.19 4.01 -2.73
CA ALA A 508 8.95 3.23 -2.85
C ALA A 508 8.51 3.00 -4.30
N LEU A 509 8.63 4.03 -5.15
CA LEU A 509 8.23 3.94 -6.56
C LEU A 509 9.25 3.14 -7.37
N ILE A 510 10.53 3.50 -7.25
CA ILE A 510 11.58 3.04 -8.16
C ILE A 510 12.25 1.76 -7.65
N LYS A 511 12.25 1.53 -6.33
CA LYS A 511 12.93 0.40 -5.67
C LYS A 511 14.45 0.41 -5.85
N GLN A 512 15.02 1.60 -6.04
CA GLN A 512 16.47 1.84 -6.17
C GLN A 512 16.89 3.06 -5.32
N PRO A 513 18.15 3.13 -4.87
CA PRO A 513 18.65 4.31 -4.17
C PRO A 513 18.57 5.54 -5.08
N ILE A 514 18.03 6.63 -4.57
CA ILE A 514 17.94 7.92 -5.30
C ILE A 514 19.31 8.40 -5.83
N ARG A 515 20.40 8.08 -5.13
CA ARG A 515 21.77 8.41 -5.54
C ARG A 515 22.24 7.70 -6.79
N ALA A 516 21.62 6.56 -7.16
CA ALA A 516 21.91 5.87 -8.41
C ALA A 516 21.49 6.68 -9.64
N TYR A 517 20.71 7.76 -9.44
CA TYR A 517 20.24 8.65 -10.48
C TYR A 517 20.95 10.02 -10.44
N GLY A 518 22.06 10.12 -9.70
CA GLY A 518 22.83 11.35 -9.51
C GLY A 518 22.85 11.87 -8.07
N SER A 519 23.92 12.57 -7.72
CA SER A 519 24.10 13.13 -6.37
C SER A 519 23.14 14.29 -6.06
N GLN A 520 22.70 15.03 -7.07
CA GLN A 520 21.81 16.19 -6.96
C GLN A 520 20.32 15.85 -7.06
N THR A 521 19.98 14.61 -7.43
CA THR A 521 18.60 14.20 -7.77
C THR A 521 17.61 14.45 -6.65
N LYS A 522 18.02 14.17 -5.41
CA LYS A 522 17.18 14.45 -4.23
C LYS A 522 16.86 15.93 -4.08
N ASP A 523 17.88 16.78 -4.22
CA ASP A 523 17.73 18.22 -4.01
C ASP A 523 16.93 18.87 -5.15
N SER A 524 17.14 18.42 -6.40
CA SER A 524 16.34 18.84 -7.55
C SER A 524 14.87 18.44 -7.44
N LEU A 525 14.58 17.19 -7.06
CA LEU A 525 13.19 16.74 -6.85
C LEU A 525 12.52 17.49 -5.69
N ARG A 526 13.24 17.75 -4.60
CA ARG A 526 12.73 18.57 -3.49
C ARG A 526 12.44 20.01 -3.92
N GLN A 527 13.33 20.64 -4.69
CA GLN A 527 13.09 22.00 -5.21
C GLN A 527 11.85 22.04 -6.10
N THR A 528 11.70 21.05 -6.99
CA THR A 528 10.52 20.92 -7.84
C THR A 528 9.26 20.71 -7.01
N PHE A 529 9.34 19.89 -5.95
CA PHE A 529 8.23 19.67 -5.03
C PHE A 529 7.75 20.97 -4.36
N VAL A 530 8.68 21.84 -3.94
CA VAL A 530 8.36 23.17 -3.40
C VAL A 530 7.74 24.07 -4.47
N GLN A 531 8.29 24.10 -5.68
CA GLN A 531 7.79 24.91 -6.81
C GLN A 531 6.38 24.50 -7.22
N GLU A 532 6.08 23.21 -7.16
CA GLU A 532 4.75 22.64 -7.42
C GLU A 532 3.83 22.69 -6.20
N ASN A 533 4.12 23.56 -5.24
CA ASN A 533 3.33 23.82 -4.04
C ASN A 533 3.04 22.53 -3.24
N PHE A 534 4.04 21.68 -3.10
CA PHE A 534 4.00 20.42 -2.34
C PHE A 534 2.96 19.41 -2.82
N ASN A 535 2.58 19.48 -4.10
CA ASN A 535 1.64 18.55 -4.71
C ASN A 535 2.28 17.15 -4.87
N ILE A 536 1.77 16.17 -4.14
CA ILE A 536 2.28 14.79 -4.12
C ILE A 536 2.14 14.16 -5.51
N ARG A 537 1.01 14.37 -6.20
CA ARG A 537 0.76 13.79 -7.54
C ARG A 537 1.75 14.29 -8.58
N LYS A 538 2.09 15.59 -8.53
CA LYS A 538 3.13 16.17 -9.40
C LYS A 538 4.51 15.63 -9.04
N LEU A 539 4.83 15.46 -7.76
CA LEU A 539 6.07 14.80 -7.35
C LEU A 539 6.19 13.36 -7.89
N LEU A 540 5.09 12.59 -7.94
CA LEU A 540 5.09 11.27 -8.59
C LEU A 540 5.51 11.37 -10.06
N VAL A 541 4.89 12.29 -10.81
CA VAL A 541 5.20 12.52 -12.23
C VAL A 541 6.67 12.90 -12.42
N GLU A 542 7.19 13.78 -11.56
CA GLU A 542 8.59 14.21 -11.60
C GLU A 542 9.57 13.07 -11.32
N ILE A 543 9.30 12.25 -10.30
CA ILE A 543 10.11 11.06 -9.99
C ILE A 543 10.14 10.11 -11.20
N ILE A 544 9.00 9.88 -11.85
CA ILE A 544 8.91 9.01 -13.02
C ILE A 544 9.65 9.63 -14.22
N ALA A 545 9.47 10.92 -14.48
CA ALA A 545 10.15 11.61 -15.56
C ALA A 545 11.69 11.58 -15.40
N THR A 546 12.19 11.73 -14.18
CA THR A 546 13.62 11.60 -13.87
C THR A 546 14.11 10.16 -14.04
N SER A 547 13.41 9.18 -13.46
CA SER A 547 13.91 7.80 -13.39
C SER A 547 13.68 6.97 -14.65
N ALA A 548 12.69 7.30 -15.47
CA ALA A 548 12.38 6.54 -16.68
C ALA A 548 13.38 6.84 -17.81
N LEU A 549 13.82 8.10 -17.92
CA LEU A 549 14.75 8.58 -18.96
C LEU A 549 16.22 8.50 -18.56
N THR A 550 16.52 8.35 -17.28
CA THR A 550 17.89 8.23 -16.78
C THR A 550 18.12 6.81 -16.28
N PRO A 551 19.02 6.03 -16.90
CA PRO A 551 19.40 4.73 -16.38
C PRO A 551 20.08 4.89 -15.03
N ALA A 552 19.88 3.95 -14.11
CA ALA A 552 20.65 3.94 -12.87
C ALA A 552 22.15 3.78 -13.21
N GLU A 553 23.00 4.70 -12.72
CA GLU A 553 24.44 4.61 -12.89
C GLU A 553 24.97 3.38 -12.14
N SER A 554 25.61 2.46 -12.87
CA SER A 554 26.17 1.23 -12.31
C SER A 554 27.58 1.39 -11.75
N LYS A 555 28.21 2.57 -11.88
CA LYS A 555 29.58 2.76 -11.41
C LYS A 555 29.59 2.92 -9.90
N PRO A 556 30.31 2.06 -9.14
CA PRO A 556 30.69 2.43 -7.79
C PRO A 556 31.51 3.71 -7.92
N GLN A 557 31.01 4.81 -7.35
CA GLN A 557 31.90 5.92 -7.01
C GLN A 557 32.90 5.31 -6.04
N THR A 558 34.10 5.01 -6.51
CA THR A 558 35.25 4.78 -5.65
C THR A 558 35.28 5.98 -4.73
N ALA A 559 34.89 5.78 -3.47
CA ALA A 559 35.08 6.77 -2.44
C ALA A 559 36.58 7.04 -2.40
N SER A 560 37.01 8.16 -2.96
CA SER A 560 38.32 8.70 -2.66
C SER A 560 38.29 9.01 -1.17
N ALA A 561 38.91 8.14 -0.38
CA ALA A 561 39.23 8.45 1.00
C ALA A 561 40.17 9.67 0.99
N GLN A 562 39.66 10.80 1.44
CA GLN A 562 40.42 11.89 2.03
C GLN A 562 39.67 12.40 3.25
#